data_AF-A0A0G1UVF2-F1
#
_entry.id   AF-A0A0G1UVF2-F1
#
_cell.length_a   1.000
_cell.length_b   1.000
_cell.length_c   1.000
_cell.angle_alpha   90.00
_cell.angle_beta   90.00
_cell.angle_gamma   90.00
#
_symmetry.space_group_name_H-M   'P 1'
#
loop_
_entity.id
_entity.type
_entity.pdbx_description
1 polymer ?
#
loop_
_entity_poly.entity_id
_entity_poly.type
_entity_poly.pdbx_seq_one_letter_code
_entity_poly.pdbx_strand_id
1 'polypeptide(L)' 'MAKFIPGVTISQIHGISRYYQLPTMNYQLIIFPMYHPAAALRGTTMMNAFKEDFVKLKNLLAPQPKIEDNAPSQTSLF' A
#
# COMPACT_ATOMS: atom_id res chain seq x y z
N MET A 1 -22.36 2.53 3.54
CA MET A 1 -20.93 2.93 3.54
C MET A 1 -20.30 2.42 2.26
N ALA A 2 -19.85 3.32 1.38
CA ALA A 2 -19.09 2.94 0.20
C ALA A 2 -17.71 2.41 0.63
N LYS A 3 -17.30 1.24 0.13
CA LYS A 3 -15.97 0.68 0.39
C LYS A 3 -15.03 1.09 -0.73
N PHE A 4 -13.82 1.50 -0.39
CA PHE A 4 -12.75 1.75 -1.36
C PHE A 4 -12.32 0.47 -2.10
N ILE A 5 -12.47 -0.69 -1.44
CA ILE A 5 -12.18 -2.00 -2.04
C ILE A 5 -13.40 -2.90 -1.82
N PRO A 6 -14.13 -3.28 -2.87
CA PRO A 6 -15.29 -4.15 -2.75
C PRO A 6 -14.87 -5.58 -2.36
N GLY A 7 -15.75 -6.30 -1.65
CA GLY A 7 -15.57 -7.74 -1.38
C GLY A 7 -14.60 -8.13 -0.26
N VAL A 8 -13.94 -7.18 0.40
CA VAL A 8 -12.94 -7.47 1.45
C VAL A 8 -13.30 -6.87 2.81
N THR A 9 -12.72 -7.42 3.87
CA THR A 9 -12.79 -6.90 5.25
C THR A 9 -11.44 -6.32 5.67
N ILE A 10 -11.45 -5.33 6.58
CA ILE A 10 -10.21 -4.70 7.04
C ILE A 10 -9.25 -5.72 7.68
N SER A 11 -9.78 -6.74 8.36
CA SER A 11 -9.00 -7.80 8.98
C SER A 11 -8.21 -8.65 7.98
N GLN A 12 -8.62 -8.69 6.71
CA GLN A 12 -7.92 -9.44 5.66
C GLN A 12 -6.86 -8.62 4.93
N ILE A 13 -7.00 -7.28 4.91
CA ILE A 13 -6.23 -6.41 4.01
C ILE A 13 -5.41 -5.34 4.73
N HIS A 14 -5.47 -5.25 6.06
CA HIS A 14 -4.67 -4.27 6.80
C HIS A 14 -3.17 -4.49 6.57
N GLY A 15 -2.41 -3.41 6.42
CA GLY A 15 -0.96 -3.47 6.23
C GLY A 15 -0.49 -3.89 4.83
N ILE A 16 -1.40 -4.06 3.86
CA ILE A 16 -1.08 -4.45 2.48
C ILE A 16 -1.39 -3.27 1.54
N SER A 17 -0.37 -2.68 0.93
CA SER A 17 -0.55 -1.63 -0.07
C SER A 17 -1.19 -2.17 -1.33
N ARG A 18 -2.13 -1.40 -1.89
CA ARG A 18 -2.80 -1.70 -3.15
C ARG A 18 -2.70 -0.50 -4.07
N TYR A 19 -2.41 -0.77 -5.32
CA TYR A 19 -2.45 0.23 -6.36
C TYR A 19 -3.88 0.36 -6.88
N TYR A 20 -4.34 1.60 -7.03
CA TYR A 20 -5.66 1.91 -7.56
C TYR A 20 -5.54 3.02 -8.60
N GLN A 21 -5.94 2.72 -9.83
CA GLN A 21 -5.99 3.70 -10.91
C GLN A 21 -7.42 4.23 -11.01
N LEU A 22 -7.58 5.54 -10.82
CA LEU A 22 -8.86 6.20 -11.08
C LEU A 22 -9.02 6.44 -12.58
N PRO A 23 -10.17 6.13 -13.18
CA PRO A 23 -10.43 6.42 -14.59
C PRO A 23 -10.33 7.92 -14.93
N THR A 24 -10.53 8.78 -13.93
CA THR A 24 -10.57 10.24 -14.07
C THR A 24 -9.21 10.90 -13.86
N MET A 25 -8.17 10.15 -13.44
CA MET A 25 -6.86 10.71 -13.08
C MET A 25 -5.73 10.01 -13.84
N ASN A 26 -4.71 10.79 -14.22
CA ASN A 26 -3.51 10.29 -14.91
C ASN A 26 -2.41 9.80 -13.96
N TYR A 27 -2.71 9.58 -12.68
CA TYR A 27 -1.75 9.09 -11.70
C TYR A 27 -2.30 7.92 -10.90
N GLN A 28 -1.40 7.02 -10.49
CA GLN A 28 -1.74 5.82 -9.74
C GLN A 28 -1.75 6.15 -8.24
N LEU A 29 -2.85 5.82 -7.56
CA LEU A 29 -2.94 5.93 -6.10
C LEU A 29 -2.39 4.67 -5.45
N ILE A 30 -1.72 4.86 -4.32
CA ILE A 30 -1.38 3.78 -3.40
C ILE A 30 -2.31 3.88 -2.20
N ILE A 31 -3.17 2.87 -2.03
CA ILE A 31 -4.07 2.74 -0.88
C ILE A 31 -3.40 1.82 0.12
N PHE A 32 -3.19 2.29 1.35
CA PHE A 32 -2.66 1.51 2.46
C PHE A 32 -3.73 1.36 3.56
N PRO A 33 -4.48 0.24 3.58
CA PRO A 33 -5.52 0.01 4.57
C PRO A 33 -4.89 -0.26 5.95
N MET A 34 -5.45 0.35 6.99
CA MET A 34 -5.02 0.15 8.37
C MET A 34 -6.22 0.09 9.31
N TYR A 35 -6.05 -0.53 10.48
CA TYR A 35 -7.04 -0.42 11.54
C TYR A 35 -7.22 1.03 11.98
N HIS A 36 -8.46 1.41 12.26
CA HIS A 36 -8.76 2.74 12.78
C HIS A 36 -8.09 2.94 14.16
N PRO A 37 -7.49 4.10 14.47
CA PRO A 37 -6.82 4.33 15.76
C PRO A 37 -7.72 4.03 16.98
N ALA A 38 -9.01 4.37 16.89
CA ALA A 38 -9.98 4.04 17.94
C ALA A 38 -10.19 2.52 18.16
N ALA A 39 -9.96 1.68 17.13
CA ALA A 39 -10.01 0.22 17.28
C ALA A 39 -8.74 -0.33 17.92
N ALA A 40 -7.57 0.28 17.63
CA ALA A 40 -6.31 -0.06 18.26
C ALA A 40 -6.33 0.17 19.77
N LEU A 41 -7.00 1.22 20.24
CA LEU A 41 -7.13 1.53 21.68
C LEU A 41 -7.97 0.52 22.47
N ARG A 42 -8.78 -0.31 21.80
CA ARG A 42 -9.72 -1.23 22.46
C ARG A 42 -9.09 -2.57 22.88
N GLY A 43 -7.86 -2.86 22.47
CA GLY A 43 -7.18 -4.10 22.87
C GLY A 43 -5.75 -4.24 22.38
N THR A 44 -4.94 -4.96 23.15
CA THR A 44 -3.50 -5.13 22.92
C THR A 44 -3.17 -5.74 21.56
N THR A 45 -3.95 -6.74 21.12
CA THR A 45 -3.75 -7.38 19.81
C THR A 45 -3.92 -6.40 18.65
N MET A 46 -4.96 -5.56 18.70
CA MET A 46 -5.22 -4.56 17.67
C MET A 46 -4.19 -3.43 17.69
N MET A 47 -3.72 -3.05 18.88
CA MET A 47 -2.62 -2.10 19.05
C MET A 47 -1.31 -2.61 18.42
N ASN A 48 -0.99 -3.89 18.62
CA ASN A 48 0.22 -4.49 18.04
C ASN A 48 0.14 -4.51 16.50
N ALA A 49 -0.98 -4.99 15.94
CA ALA A 49 -1.21 -4.96 14.50
C ALA A 49 -1.12 -3.54 13.91
N PHE A 50 -1.70 -2.55 14.60
CA PHE A 50 -1.63 -1.14 14.20
C PHE A 50 -0.19 -0.62 14.17
N LYS A 51 0.62 -0.93 15.19
CA LYS A 51 2.04 -0.54 15.23
C LYS A 51 2.85 -1.19 14.10
N GLU A 52 2.63 -2.47 13.84
CA GLU A 52 3.29 -3.19 12.74
C GLU A 52 2.95 -2.59 11.38
N ASP A 53 1.67 -2.23 11.17
CA ASP A 53 1.23 -1.58 9.94
C ASP A 53 1.89 -0.20 9.77
N PHE A 54 2.12 0.55 10.85
CA PHE A 54 2.86 1.82 10.81
C PHE A 54 4.32 1.64 10.40
N VAL A 55 4.98 0.55 10.81
CA VAL A 55 6.35 0.22 10.37
C VAL A 55 6.37 -0.07 8.87
N LYS A 56 5.41 -0.84 8.36
CA LYS A 56 5.27 -1.10 6.92
C LYS A 56 4.99 0.19 6.13
N LEU A 57 4.14 1.08 6.66
CA LEU A 57 3.86 2.38 6.05
C LEU A 57 5.13 3.23 5.97
N LYS A 58 5.93 3.27 7.03
CA LYS A 58 7.23 3.97 7.02
C LYS A 58 8.14 3.45 5.90
N ASN A 59 8.22 2.13 5.72
CA ASN A 59 9.03 1.53 4.66
C ASN A 59 8.49 1.84 3.26
N LEU A 60 7.15 1.92 3.12
CA LEU A 60 6.51 2.30 1.87
C LEU A 60 6.79 3.75 1.49
N LEU A 61 6.79 4.65 2.46
CA LEU A 61 7.06 6.08 2.27
C LEU A 61 8.56 6.42 2.22
N ALA A 62 9.42 5.49 2.63
CA ALA A 62 10.86 5.69 2.55
C ALA A 62 11.26 5.96 1.08
N PRO A 63 12.18 6.91 0.83
CA PRO A 63 12.68 7.17 -0.51
C PRO A 63 13.21 5.87 -1.10
N GLN A 64 12.51 5.32 -2.08
CA GLN A 64 13.04 4.20 -2.83
C GLN A 64 14.20 4.75 -3.67
N PRO A 65 15.37 4.10 -3.68
CA PRO A 65 16.39 4.44 -4.67
C PRO A 65 15.72 4.29 -6.04
N LYS A 66 15.76 5.34 -6.86
CA LYS A 66 15.29 5.29 -8.24
C LYS A 66 16.06 4.16 -8.92
N ILE A 67 15.39 3.03 -9.18
CA ILE A 67 15.93 2.05 -10.11
C ILE A 67 15.76 2.72 -11.46
N GLU A 68 16.84 3.29 -11.98
CA GLU A 68 16.89 3.83 -13.32
C GLU A 68 16.62 2.67 -14.29
N ASP A 69 15.58 2.83 -15.10
CA ASP A 69 15.19 1.90 -16.16
C ASP A 69 16.37 1.77 -17.14
N ASN A 70 17.26 0.81 -16.88
CA ASN A 70 18.26 0.39 -17.84
C ASN A 70 17.52 -0.41 -18.92
N ALA A 71 17.14 0.30 -19.97
CA ALA A 71 16.67 -0.28 -21.22
C ALA A 71 17.58 -1.46 -21.62
N PRO A 72 17.05 -2.61 -22.03
CA PRO A 72 17.87 -3.64 -22.65
C PRO A 72 18.27 -3.14 -24.05
N SER A 73 19.43 -2.49 -24.11
CA SER A 73 20.23 -2.38 -25.33
C SER A 73 20.64 -3.80 -25.74
N GLN A 74 20.10 -4.29 -26.84
CA GLN A 74 20.79 -5.03 -27.91
C GLN A 74 19.76 -5.70 -28.83
N THR A 75 19.26 -4.94 -29.81
CA THR A 75 18.90 -5.55 -31.10
C THR A 75 20.21 -5.86 -31.80
N SER A 76 20.60 -7.13 -31.84
CA SER A 76 21.76 -7.59 -32.62
C SER A 76 21.51 -7.24 -34.08
N LEU A 77 22.38 -6.36 -34.59
CA LEU A 77 22.56 -6.06 -36.00
C LEU A 77 23.10 -7.31 -36.73
N PHE A 78 22.48 -7.62 -37.87
CA PHE A 78 22.96 -8.47 -38.97
C PHE A 78 23.18 -9.97 -38.70
#